data_AF-A0A4Y2W7H0-F1
#
_entry.id   AF-A0A4Y2W7H0-F1
#
_cell.length_a   1.000
_cell.length_b   1.000
_cell.length_c   1.000
_cell.angle_alpha   90.00
_cell.angle_beta   90.00
_cell.angle_gamma   90.00
#
_symmetry.space_group_name_H-M   'P 1'
#
loop_
_entity.id
_entity.type
_entity.pdbx_description
1 polymer ?
#
loop_
_entity_poly.entity_id
_entity_poly.type
_entity_poly.pdbx_seq_one_letter_code
_entity_poly.pdbx_strand_id
1 'polypeptide(L)'
;MSLSRAVSIINLNRRKRENRYNETVEESFLRRSNRNEQNRAKRFCVQSEVSRLQEHSCGTMTGLCSFCLARFWEKEVNSSVKYTKCCHDKKIILPEILKDLLTSDSLESKNYWKHTREYNSALAFASMGAQIQPPPGTGPYCYRIHGQIYHMVSPLYSDHNKPGYGQLYIFDTSKATEKCMFTLCYGQIGFYVEGN
;
A
#
# COMPACT_ATOMS: atom_id res chain seq x y z
N MET A 1 9.37 8.58 29.26
CA MET A 1 10.65 7.84 29.46
C MET A 1 11.56 8.77 30.28
N SER A 2 12.12 8.35 31.42
CA SER A 2 12.93 9.25 32.25
C SER A 2 14.31 9.49 31.62
N LEU A 3 14.87 10.69 31.78
CA LEU A 3 16.21 11.05 31.29
C LEU A 3 17.28 10.08 31.80
N SER A 4 17.16 9.62 33.05
CA SER A 4 18.03 8.60 33.64
C SER A 4 18.03 7.27 32.89
N ARG A 5 16.87 6.85 32.36
CA ARG A 5 16.72 5.61 31.59
C ARG A 5 17.24 5.75 30.17
N ALA A 6 17.17 6.94 29.57
CA ALA A 6 17.77 7.21 28.27
C ALA A 6 19.31 7.17 28.34
N VAL A 7 19.90 7.81 29.36
CA VAL A 7 21.36 7.84 29.57
C VAL A 7 21.93 6.44 29.83
N SER A 8 21.23 5.61 30.61
CA SER A 8 21.68 4.23 30.87
C SER A 8 21.69 3.37 29.60
N ILE A 9 20.68 3.52 28.73
CA ILE A 9 20.62 2.85 27.42
C ILE A 9 21.80 3.29 26.53
N ILE A 10 22.12 4.58 26.50
CA ILE A 10 23.23 5.11 25.70
C ILE A 10 24.56 4.51 26.17
N ASN A 11 24.82 4.51 27.48
CA ASN A 11 26.04 3.95 28.06
C ASN A 11 26.15 2.44 27.80
N LEU A 12 25.05 1.69 27.91
CA LEU A 12 25.02 0.27 27.59
C LEU A 12 25.35 0.02 26.10
N ASN A 13 24.78 0.83 25.21
CA ASN A 13 25.03 0.72 23.78
C ASN A 13 26.47 1.06 23.42
N ARG A 14 27.10 2.03 24.11
CA ARG A 14 28.51 2.37 23.94
C ARG A 14 29.42 1.20 24.29
N ARG A 15 29.25 0.61 25.48
CA ARG A 15 30.01 -0.59 25.90
C ARG A 15 29.86 -1.75 24.92
N LYS A 16 28.64 -1.98 24.40
CA LYS A 16 28.40 -3.02 23.37
C LYS A 16 29.12 -2.73 22.05
N ARG A 17 29.36 -1.47 21.69
CA ARG A 17 30.14 -1.11 20.49
C ARG A 17 31.63 -1.36 20.73
N GLU A 18 32.15 -0.96 21.88
CA GLU A 18 33.54 -1.20 22.29
C GLU A 18 33.85 -2.71 22.30
N ASN A 19 32.99 -3.53 22.91
CA ASN A 19 33.16 -4.98 22.92
C ASN A 19 33.13 -5.61 21.52
N ARG A 20 32.35 -5.05 20.57
CA ARG A 20 32.31 -5.53 19.17
C ARG A 20 33.51 -5.06 18.36
N TYR A 21 34.17 -3.98 18.77
CA TYR A 21 35.39 -3.52 18.12
C TYR A 21 36.58 -4.39 18.53
N ASN A 22 36.56 -4.87 19.78
CA ASN A 22 37.61 -5.71 20.35
C ASN A 22 37.37 -7.22 20.19
N GLU A 23 36.27 -7.66 19.55
CA GLU A 23 35.96 -9.10 19.40
C GLU A 23 36.87 -9.76 18.36
N THR A 24 37.36 -10.95 18.66
CA THR A 24 38.07 -11.79 17.68
C THR A 24 37.09 -12.35 16.64
N VAL A 25 37.63 -12.85 15.52
CA VAL A 25 36.82 -13.44 14.45
C VAL A 25 35.98 -14.62 14.96
N GLU A 26 36.55 -15.47 15.81
CA GLU A 26 35.85 -16.62 16.42
C GLU A 26 34.73 -16.19 17.37
N GLU A 27 34.99 -15.22 18.24
CA GLU A 27 33.98 -14.65 19.14
C GLU A 27 32.83 -14.00 18.33
N SER A 28 33.16 -13.33 17.22
CA SER A 28 32.17 -12.76 16.31
C SER A 28 31.29 -13.84 15.67
N PHE A 29 31.87 -14.99 15.30
CA PHE A 29 31.16 -16.11 14.70
C PHE A 29 30.23 -16.76 15.72
N LEU A 30 30.72 -17.05 16.92
CA LEU A 30 29.94 -17.63 18.01
C LEU A 30 28.76 -16.73 18.41
N ARG A 31 29.00 -15.41 18.51
CA ARG A 31 27.93 -14.43 18.79
C ARG A 31 26.87 -14.41 17.69
N ARG A 32 27.26 -14.46 16.42
CA ARG A 32 26.32 -14.52 15.28
C ARG A 32 25.51 -15.81 15.30
N SER A 33 26.16 -16.96 15.55
CA SER A 33 25.52 -18.26 15.68
C SER A 33 24.46 -18.27 16.80
N ASN A 34 24.84 -17.83 18.00
CA ASN A 34 23.92 -17.72 19.14
C ASN A 34 22.73 -16.77 18.86
N ARG A 35 22.98 -15.65 18.17
CA ARG A 35 21.90 -14.73 17.76
C ARG A 35 20.95 -15.39 16.76
N ASN A 36 21.47 -16.17 15.82
CA ASN A 36 20.65 -16.90 14.85
C ASN A 36 19.79 -17.95 15.52
N GLU A 37 20.32 -18.71 16.48
CA GLU A 37 19.57 -19.70 17.27
C GLU A 37 18.44 -19.03 18.08
N GLN A 38 18.74 -17.92 18.76
CA GLN A 38 17.72 -17.14 19.47
C GLN A 38 16.64 -16.60 18.53
N ASN A 39 17.01 -16.12 17.35
CA ASN A 39 16.05 -15.66 16.35
C ASN A 39 15.19 -16.82 15.82
N ARG A 40 15.77 -18.02 15.66
CA ARG A 40 15.03 -19.23 15.26
C ARG A 40 14.00 -19.62 16.32
N ALA A 41 14.39 -19.65 17.60
CA ALA A 41 13.49 -19.91 18.71
C ALA A 41 12.36 -18.86 18.80
N LYS A 42 12.66 -17.58 18.59
CA LYS A 42 11.65 -16.50 18.54
C LYS A 42 10.67 -16.68 17.39
N ARG A 43 11.16 -17.00 16.18
CA ARG A 43 10.29 -17.27 15.02
C ARG A 43 9.38 -18.46 15.27
N PHE A 44 9.91 -19.52 15.87
CA PHE A 44 9.13 -20.69 16.26
C PHE A 44 8.04 -20.34 17.29
N CYS A 45 8.37 -19.55 18.31
CA CYS A 45 7.40 -19.08 19.31
C CYS A 45 6.27 -18.26 18.66
N VAL A 46 6.62 -17.25 17.86
CA VAL A 46 5.64 -16.44 17.12
C VAL A 46 4.78 -17.32 16.22
N GLN A 47 5.37 -18.27 15.49
CA GLN A 47 4.61 -19.21 14.66
C GLN A 47 3.62 -20.02 15.49
N SER A 48 4.05 -20.53 16.65
CA SER A 48 3.17 -21.30 17.55
C SER A 48 2.05 -20.46 18.17
N GLU A 49 2.30 -19.17 18.46
CA GLU A 49 1.28 -18.23 18.92
C GLU A 49 0.28 -17.93 17.81
N VAL A 50 0.75 -17.70 16.58
CA VAL A 50 -0.12 -17.50 15.41
C VAL A 50 -0.99 -18.73 15.15
N SER A 51 -0.43 -19.94 15.27
CA SER A 51 -1.21 -21.18 15.15
C SER A 51 -2.27 -21.36 16.25
N ARG A 52 -2.14 -20.65 17.39
CA ARG A 52 -3.15 -20.65 18.46
C ARG A 52 -4.25 -19.61 18.24
N LEU A 53 -4.06 -18.66 17.31
CA LEU A 53 -5.10 -17.71 16.97
C LEU A 53 -6.20 -18.43 16.19
N GLN A 54 -7.43 -18.37 16.70
CA GLN A 54 -8.57 -18.80 15.92
C GLN A 54 -8.79 -17.81 14.77
N GLU A 55 -8.95 -18.34 13.57
CA GLU A 55 -9.30 -17.55 12.40
C GLU A 55 -10.69 -16.93 12.61
N HIS A 56 -10.76 -15.60 12.54
CA HIS A 56 -12.04 -14.91 12.57
C HIS A 56 -12.72 -15.03 11.21
N SER A 57 -13.75 -15.88 11.12
CA SER A 57 -14.59 -15.96 9.93
C SER A 57 -15.80 -15.04 10.06
N CYS A 58 -16.02 -14.20 9.04
CA CYS A 58 -17.25 -13.43 8.89
C CYS A 58 -18.38 -14.23 8.23
N GLY A 59 -18.15 -15.51 7.90
CA GLY A 59 -19.10 -16.35 7.17
C GLY A 59 -19.18 -16.02 5.68
N THR A 60 -20.22 -16.54 5.02
CA THR A 60 -20.49 -16.29 3.60
C THR A 60 -21.19 -14.93 3.41
N MET A 61 -20.99 -14.32 2.25
CA MET A 61 -21.67 -13.06 1.90
C MET A 61 -23.08 -13.33 1.38
N THR A 62 -24.02 -13.51 2.31
CA THR A 62 -25.44 -13.79 2.05
C THR A 62 -26.29 -12.53 1.93
N GLY A 63 -25.86 -11.42 2.54
CA GLY A 63 -26.56 -10.15 2.50
C GLY A 63 -26.60 -9.58 1.09
N LEU A 64 -27.77 -9.13 0.63
CA LEU A 64 -27.92 -8.52 -0.70
C LEU A 64 -28.46 -7.11 -0.56
N CYS A 65 -27.83 -6.16 -1.24
CA CYS A 65 -28.41 -4.84 -1.41
C CYS A 65 -29.70 -4.92 -2.22
N SER A 66 -30.79 -4.34 -1.69
CA SER A 66 -32.11 -4.34 -2.33
C SER A 66 -32.17 -3.60 -3.67
N PHE A 67 -31.12 -2.87 -4.03
CA PHE A 67 -31.10 -2.03 -5.24
C PHE A 67 -30.18 -2.56 -6.33
N CYS A 68 -28.92 -2.84 -6.01
CA CYS A 68 -27.92 -3.28 -6.99
C CYS A 68 -27.50 -4.75 -6.83
N LEU A 69 -28.08 -5.47 -5.87
CA LEU A 69 -27.76 -6.87 -5.57
C LEU A 69 -26.30 -7.14 -5.22
N ALA A 70 -25.54 -6.10 -4.89
CA ALA A 70 -24.20 -6.26 -4.32
C ALA A 70 -24.27 -7.11 -3.05
N ARG A 71 -23.31 -8.03 -2.92
CA ARG A 71 -23.21 -8.95 -1.78
C ARG A 71 -22.53 -8.28 -0.59
N PHE A 72 -22.97 -8.65 0.60
CA PHE A 72 -22.49 -8.13 1.89
C PHE A 72 -22.37 -9.27 2.90
N TRP A 73 -21.52 -9.07 3.91
CA TRP A 73 -21.60 -9.87 5.13
C TRP A 73 -22.76 -9.38 6.00
N GLU A 74 -23.39 -10.29 6.76
CA GLU A 74 -24.53 -9.95 7.62
C GLU A 74 -24.20 -8.83 8.61
N LYS A 75 -22.97 -8.82 9.12
CA LYS A 75 -22.45 -7.81 10.06
C LYS A 75 -22.24 -6.41 9.44
N GLU A 76 -22.35 -6.26 8.12
CA GLU A 76 -22.20 -4.97 7.44
C GLU A 76 -23.51 -4.20 7.31
N VAL A 77 -24.61 -4.78 7.78
CA VAL A 77 -25.91 -4.11 7.81
C VAL A 77 -25.82 -2.86 8.70
N ASN A 78 -26.38 -1.75 8.21
CA ASN A 78 -26.41 -0.52 9.00
C ASN A 78 -27.52 -0.57 10.09
N SER A 79 -27.57 0.46 10.95
CA SER A 79 -28.59 0.58 12.00
C SER A 79 -30.03 0.63 11.49
N SER A 80 -30.23 0.89 10.20
CA SER A 80 -31.55 0.91 9.54
C SER A 80 -31.88 -0.42 8.83
N VAL A 81 -31.13 -1.49 9.12
CA VAL A 81 -31.31 -2.83 8.54
C VAL A 81 -31.18 -2.82 7.01
N LYS A 82 -30.26 -2.00 6.47
CA LYS A 82 -30.01 -1.86 5.02
C LYS A 82 -28.54 -1.96 4.68
N TYR A 83 -28.26 -2.42 3.46
CA TYR A 83 -26.92 -2.38 2.87
C TYR A 83 -26.80 -1.19 1.93
N THR A 84 -26.05 -0.17 2.35
CA THR A 84 -25.98 1.10 1.62
C THR A 84 -24.58 1.46 1.12
N LYS A 85 -23.54 0.74 1.51
CA LYS A 85 -22.14 1.07 1.13
C LYS A 85 -21.82 0.84 -0.34
N CYS A 86 -22.67 0.15 -1.10
CA CYS A 86 -22.45 -0.13 -2.52
C CYS A 86 -22.94 1.01 -3.42
N CYS A 87 -24.25 1.26 -3.46
CA CYS A 87 -24.88 2.25 -4.34
C CYS A 87 -25.38 3.49 -3.61
N HIS A 88 -25.17 3.57 -2.29
CA HIS A 88 -25.66 4.64 -1.43
C HIS A 88 -27.16 4.94 -1.66
N ASP A 89 -28.00 3.91 -1.54
CA ASP A 89 -29.45 4.00 -1.80
C ASP A 89 -29.79 4.52 -3.21
N LYS A 90 -29.20 3.92 -4.25
CA LYS A 90 -29.34 4.30 -5.68
C LYS A 90 -28.78 5.66 -6.07
N LYS A 91 -28.12 6.40 -5.16
CA LYS A 91 -27.49 7.68 -5.51
C LYS A 91 -26.28 7.51 -6.43
N ILE A 92 -25.62 6.36 -6.37
CA ILE A 92 -24.49 6.02 -7.23
C ILE A 92 -24.97 5.02 -8.28
N ILE A 93 -24.90 5.44 -9.55
CA ILE A 93 -25.17 4.59 -10.72
C ILE A 93 -23.82 4.22 -11.32
N LEU A 94 -23.51 2.92 -11.37
CA LEU A 94 -22.30 2.44 -12.01
C LEU A 94 -22.51 2.45 -13.54
N PRO A 95 -21.64 3.13 -14.31
CA PRO A 95 -21.69 3.09 -15.78
C PRO A 95 -21.59 1.67 -16.33
N GLU A 96 -22.33 1.39 -17.40
CA GLU A 96 -22.43 0.04 -18.00
C GLU A 96 -21.06 -0.50 -18.45
N ILE A 97 -20.22 0.34 -19.05
CA ILE A 97 -18.86 -0.01 -19.44
C ILE A 97 -18.04 -0.53 -18.24
N LEU A 98 -18.13 0.14 -17.08
CA LEU A 98 -17.41 -0.28 -15.88
C LEU A 98 -18.00 -1.57 -15.30
N LYS A 99 -19.32 -1.73 -15.37
CA LYS A 99 -19.98 -2.97 -14.94
C LYS A 99 -19.49 -4.16 -15.76
N ASP A 100 -19.40 -4.01 -17.07
CA ASP A 100 -18.93 -5.06 -17.98
C ASP A 100 -17.45 -5.38 -17.75
N LEU A 101 -16.60 -4.36 -17.59
CA LEU A 101 -15.17 -4.54 -17.26
C LEU A 101 -14.95 -5.22 -15.91
N LEU A 102 -15.87 -5.07 -14.95
CA LEU A 102 -15.75 -5.65 -13.61
C LEU A 102 -16.37 -7.04 -13.49
N THR A 103 -17.32 -7.42 -14.36
CA THR A 103 -18.12 -8.64 -14.17
C THR A 103 -18.06 -9.63 -15.33
N SER A 104 -17.69 -9.21 -16.55
CA SER A 104 -17.62 -10.12 -17.70
C SER A 104 -16.32 -10.95 -17.71
N ASP A 105 -16.29 -12.02 -18.51
CA ASP A 105 -15.08 -12.85 -18.74
C ASP A 105 -14.34 -12.49 -20.03
N SER A 106 -14.59 -11.30 -20.59
CA SER A 106 -13.98 -10.85 -21.83
C SER A 106 -12.47 -10.62 -21.69
N LEU A 107 -11.76 -10.53 -22.82
CA LEU A 107 -10.33 -10.23 -22.83
C LEU A 107 -10.05 -8.86 -22.20
N GLU A 108 -10.91 -7.88 -22.48
CA GLU A 108 -10.85 -6.51 -21.96
C GLU A 108 -11.06 -6.49 -20.45
N SER A 109 -12.03 -7.25 -19.93
CA SER A 109 -12.26 -7.41 -18.49
C SER A 109 -11.04 -8.02 -17.80
N LYS A 110 -10.48 -9.11 -18.35
CA LYS A 110 -9.25 -9.74 -17.82
C LYS A 110 -8.06 -8.78 -17.82
N ASN A 111 -7.90 -8.00 -18.90
CA ASN A 111 -6.86 -6.98 -18.99
C ASN A 111 -7.08 -5.87 -17.95
N TYR A 112 -8.32 -5.39 -17.80
CA TYR A 112 -8.69 -4.40 -16.80
C TYR A 112 -8.39 -4.89 -15.38
N TRP A 113 -8.78 -6.11 -15.02
CA TRP A 113 -8.49 -6.71 -13.72
C TRP A 113 -6.98 -6.84 -13.45
N LYS A 114 -6.21 -7.28 -14.46
CA LYS A 114 -4.76 -7.40 -14.35
C LYS A 114 -4.09 -6.04 -14.09
N HIS A 115 -4.60 -4.98 -14.71
CA HIS A 115 -4.01 -3.64 -14.69
C HIS A 115 -4.82 -2.61 -13.87
N THR A 116 -5.77 -3.04 -13.02
CA THR A 116 -6.70 -2.13 -12.30
C THR A 116 -5.96 -1.08 -11.47
N ARG A 117 -4.82 -1.44 -10.87
CA ARG A 117 -4.00 -0.50 -10.09
C ARG A 117 -3.38 0.58 -10.98
N GLU A 118 -2.95 0.24 -12.18
CA GLU A 118 -2.38 1.19 -13.14
C GLU A 118 -3.45 2.15 -13.64
N TYR A 119 -4.63 1.64 -13.99
CA TYR A 119 -5.78 2.48 -14.35
C TYR A 119 -6.17 3.44 -13.21
N ASN A 120 -6.30 2.94 -11.98
CA ASN A 120 -6.63 3.77 -10.83
C ASN A 120 -5.54 4.81 -10.52
N SER A 121 -4.27 4.48 -10.78
CA SER A 121 -3.15 5.41 -10.58
C SER A 121 -3.09 6.48 -11.66
N ALA A 122 -3.38 6.12 -12.92
CA ALA A 122 -3.46 7.06 -14.03
C ALA A 122 -4.63 8.05 -13.86
N LEU A 123 -5.74 7.60 -13.25
CA LEU A 123 -6.89 8.42 -12.90
C LEU A 123 -6.82 9.01 -11.48
N ALA A 124 -5.70 8.88 -10.79
CA ALA A 124 -5.53 9.53 -9.49
C ALA A 124 -5.28 11.03 -9.71
N PHE A 125 -6.05 11.87 -9.02
CA PHE A 125 -5.88 13.32 -9.11
C PHE A 125 -4.56 13.80 -8.52
N ALA A 126 -4.08 13.11 -7.48
CA ALA A 126 -2.80 13.38 -6.84
C ALA A 126 -2.04 12.07 -6.65
N SER A 127 -0.72 12.12 -6.87
CA SER A 127 0.18 11.04 -6.48
C SER A 127 0.78 11.35 -5.10
N MET A 128 1.23 10.31 -4.40
CA MET A 128 1.95 10.44 -3.15
C MET A 128 3.39 10.01 -3.37
N GLY A 129 4.34 10.90 -3.08
CA GLY A 129 5.76 10.58 -3.02
C GLY A 129 6.17 10.22 -1.60
N ALA A 130 6.95 9.15 -1.44
CA ALA A 130 7.58 8.82 -0.17
C ALA A 130 8.97 8.23 -0.42
N GLN A 131 9.94 8.58 0.42
CA GLN A 131 11.22 7.89 0.42
C GLN A 131 11.03 6.51 1.06
N ILE A 132 10.87 5.49 0.22
CA ILE A 132 10.68 4.12 0.69
C ILE A 132 12.04 3.57 1.12
N GLN A 133 12.25 3.46 2.42
CA GLN A 133 13.38 2.72 2.97
C GLN A 133 12.88 1.45 3.66
N PRO A 134 13.36 0.25 3.28
CA PRO A 134 13.03 -0.95 4.03
C PRO A 134 13.51 -0.80 5.47
N PRO A 135 12.75 -1.29 6.48
CA PRO A 135 13.21 -1.26 7.85
C PRO A 135 14.55 -1.98 7.99
N PRO A 136 15.54 -1.43 8.71
CA PRO A 136 16.78 -2.14 8.98
C PRO A 136 16.47 -3.39 9.82
N GLY A 137 16.80 -4.57 9.31
CA GLY A 137 16.63 -5.85 10.01
C GLY A 137 15.98 -6.95 9.17
N THR A 138 15.54 -8.02 9.84
CA THR A 138 14.98 -9.23 9.24
C THR A 138 13.51 -9.43 9.65
N GLY A 139 12.76 -8.33 9.74
CA GLY A 139 11.32 -8.35 10.04
C GLY A 139 10.47 -8.40 8.76
N PRO A 140 9.15 -8.64 8.87
CA PRO A 140 8.22 -8.52 7.76
C PRO A 140 8.31 -7.13 7.10
N TYR A 141 8.10 -7.07 5.78
CA TYR A 141 8.09 -5.80 5.06
C TYR A 141 7.05 -4.86 5.67
N CYS A 142 7.47 -3.64 6.02
CA CYS A 142 6.56 -2.57 6.38
C CYS A 142 6.85 -1.34 5.52
N TYR A 143 5.79 -0.76 4.97
CA TYR A 143 5.87 0.50 4.23
C TYR A 143 6.10 1.63 5.25
N ARG A 144 7.33 2.16 5.29
CA ARG A 144 7.71 3.24 6.21
C ARG A 144 7.76 4.56 5.45
N ILE A 145 6.89 5.48 5.85
CA ILE A 145 6.97 6.88 5.45
C ILE A 145 7.60 7.64 6.62
N HIS A 146 8.66 8.39 6.36
CA HIS A 146 9.29 9.27 7.34
C HIS A 146 9.23 10.71 6.84
N GLY A 147 8.83 11.63 7.71
CA GLY A 147 8.64 13.04 7.36
C GLY A 147 7.19 13.38 7.01
N GLN A 148 7.01 14.53 6.36
CA GLN A 148 5.69 15.05 5.98
C GLN A 148 5.21 14.38 4.68
N ILE A 149 3.93 14.01 4.65
CA ILE A 149 3.28 13.50 3.44
C ILE A 149 2.93 14.69 2.55
N TYR A 150 3.45 14.68 1.33
CA TYR A 150 3.09 15.65 0.30
C TYR A 150 2.25 14.97 -0.78
N HIS A 151 1.13 15.62 -1.12
CA HIS A 151 0.37 15.27 -2.31
C HIS A 151 0.98 16.02 -3.49
N MET A 152 1.44 15.27 -4.49
CA MET A 152 1.92 15.85 -5.73
C MET A 152 0.76 15.96 -6.71
N VAL A 153 0.39 17.20 -7.02
CA VAL A 153 -0.53 17.51 -8.11
C VAL A 153 0.31 17.73 -9.36
N SER A 154 -0.05 17.06 -10.45
CA SER A 154 0.67 17.24 -11.71
C SER A 154 0.64 18.70 -12.17
N PRO A 155 1.73 19.23 -12.73
CA PRO A 155 1.80 20.61 -13.15
C PRO A 155 0.78 20.91 -14.25
N LEU A 156 0.12 22.06 -14.14
CA LEU A 156 -0.85 22.53 -15.12
C LEU A 156 -0.17 22.95 -16.43
N TYR A 157 1.05 23.47 -16.35
CA TYR A 157 1.86 23.88 -17.49
C TYR A 157 3.17 23.11 -17.43
N SER A 158 3.46 22.35 -18.50
CA SER A 158 4.72 21.63 -18.67
C SER A 158 5.54 22.36 -19.72
N ASP A 159 6.72 22.86 -19.36
CA ASP A 159 7.72 23.25 -20.35
C ASP A 159 8.18 21.99 -21.09
N HIS A 160 8.12 22.03 -22.42
CA HIS A 160 8.61 21.00 -23.34
C HIS A 160 7.77 19.71 -23.45
N ASN A 161 6.73 19.74 -24.31
CA ASN A 161 6.11 18.58 -25.00
C ASN A 161 5.71 17.34 -24.18
N LYS A 162 5.71 17.40 -22.84
CA LYS A 162 5.36 16.28 -21.96
C LYS A 162 4.07 16.60 -21.20
N PRO A 163 2.90 16.14 -21.68
CA PRO A 163 1.64 16.38 -21.00
C PRO A 163 1.61 15.78 -19.59
N GLY A 164 1.28 16.60 -18.59
CA GLY A 164 1.06 16.16 -17.21
C GLY A 164 -0.38 15.70 -16.98
N TYR A 165 -0.58 14.69 -16.11
CA TYR A 165 -1.89 14.11 -15.80
C TYR A 165 -2.91 15.12 -15.25
N GLY A 166 -2.45 16.19 -14.61
CA GLY A 166 -3.29 17.25 -14.03
C GLY A 166 -4.08 18.02 -15.09
N GLN A 167 -3.58 18.08 -16.32
CA GLN A 167 -4.26 18.76 -17.42
C GLN A 167 -5.50 18.00 -17.90
N LEU A 168 -5.58 16.67 -17.67
CA LEU A 168 -6.72 15.84 -18.08
C LEU A 168 -8.04 16.28 -17.43
N TYR A 169 -7.98 16.93 -16.28
CA TYR A 169 -9.16 17.40 -15.54
C TYR A 169 -9.66 18.78 -15.98
N ILE A 170 -8.94 19.45 -16.89
CA ILE A 170 -9.28 20.79 -17.40
C ILE A 170 -9.61 20.74 -18.88
N PHE A 171 -9.04 19.79 -19.63
CA PHE A 171 -9.41 19.58 -21.02
C PHE A 171 -10.81 18.99 -21.15
N ASP A 172 -11.47 19.36 -22.25
CA ASP A 172 -12.67 18.68 -22.69
C ASP A 172 -12.38 17.18 -22.89
N THR A 173 -13.39 16.36 -22.64
CA THR A 173 -13.33 14.89 -22.61
C THR A 173 -12.59 14.29 -23.81
N SER A 174 -12.89 14.77 -25.03
CA SER A 174 -12.24 14.34 -26.27
C SER A 174 -10.73 14.62 -26.29
N LYS A 175 -10.34 15.86 -25.95
CA LYS A 175 -8.94 16.30 -25.89
C LYS A 175 -8.17 15.61 -24.76
N ALA A 176 -8.84 15.30 -23.65
CA ALA A 176 -8.26 14.56 -22.54
C ALA A 176 -7.92 13.13 -22.95
N THR A 177 -8.80 12.44 -23.70
CA THR A 177 -8.53 11.07 -24.18
C THR A 177 -7.32 11.01 -25.11
N GLU A 178 -7.21 11.94 -26.06
CA GLU A 178 -6.06 12.05 -26.96
C GLU A 178 -4.77 12.27 -26.16
N LYS A 179 -4.77 13.25 -25.24
CA LYS A 179 -3.59 13.51 -24.40
C LYS A 179 -3.24 12.36 -23.46
N CYS A 180 -4.22 11.65 -22.92
CA CYS A 180 -3.99 10.50 -22.04
C CYS A 180 -3.28 9.37 -22.78
N MET A 181 -3.67 9.09 -24.03
CA MET A 181 -2.97 8.12 -24.88
C MET A 181 -1.51 8.53 -25.14
N PHE A 182 -1.25 9.83 -25.38
CA PHE A 182 0.11 10.33 -25.50
C PHE A 182 0.90 10.26 -24.18
N THR A 183 0.29 10.58 -23.04
CA THR A 183 0.94 10.49 -21.72
C THR A 183 1.22 9.04 -21.30
N LEU A 184 0.36 8.08 -21.65
CA LEU A 184 0.59 6.65 -21.36
C LEU A 184 1.67 6.03 -22.27
N CYS A 185 1.80 6.47 -23.52
CA CYS A 185 2.85 6.00 -24.44
C CYS A 185 4.22 6.65 -24.21
N TYR A 186 4.30 7.88 -23.67
CA TYR A 186 5.55 8.62 -23.51
C TYR A 186 5.90 9.06 -22.08
N GLY A 187 4.97 8.91 -21.14
CA GLY A 187 5.16 9.20 -19.72
C GLY A 187 5.39 7.92 -18.96
N GLN A 188 6.60 7.72 -18.44
CA GLN A 188 6.78 6.84 -17.29
C GLN A 188 5.75 7.26 -16.24
N ILE A 189 4.87 6.34 -15.83
CA ILE A 189 4.26 6.37 -14.49
C ILE A 189 5.42 6.09 -13.52
N GLY A 190 6.32 7.06 -13.44
CA GLY A 190 7.54 7.00 -12.68
C GLY A 190 7.22 7.42 -11.28
N PHE A 191 7.31 6.46 -10.35
CA PHE A 191 7.77 6.79 -9.02
C PHE A 191 9.17 7.40 -9.19
N TYR A 192 9.24 8.73 -9.32
CA TYR A 192 10.51 9.44 -9.31
C TYR A 192 11.10 9.29 -7.91
N VAL A 193 12.04 8.35 -7.78
CA VAL A 193 12.99 8.34 -6.68
C VAL A 193 14.13 9.25 -7.14
N GLU A 194 14.02 10.54 -6.85
CA GLU A 194 15.21 11.38 -6.85
C GLU A 194 16.03 11.02 -5.63
N GLY A 195 17.12 10.30 -5.88
CA GLY A 195 18.18 10.08 -4.91
C GLY A 195 18.97 11.37 -4.75
N ASN A 196 19.04 11.85 -3.50
CA ASN A 196 20.19 12.58 -3.00
C ASN A 196 21.01 11.63 -2.12
#